data_AF-A0A1C5XHP6-F1
#
_entry.id   AF-A0A1C5XHP6-F1
#
_cell.length_a   1.000
_cell.length_b   1.000
_cell.length_c   1.000
_cell.angle_alpha   90.00
_cell.angle_beta   90.00
_cell.angle_gamma   90.00
#
_symmetry.space_group_name_H-M   'P 1'
#
loop_
_entity.id
_entity.type
_entity.pdbx_description
1 polymer ?
#
loop_
_entity_poly.entity_id
_entity_poly.type
_entity_poly.pdbx_seq_one_letter_code
_entity_poly.pdbx_strand_id
1 'polypeptide(L)'
;MINHLMSILISIFLSGYHGKTTDFAKNSSCHRTTIAHFLNPGKWDESLLSDTLKRSVIEIIYSEAARTGKPVFCIVDDTIASKTKPSSRALHPIEDAYFHQSHLKGKQDYGHQAVSVMLSCNGIVLNYAFVLYNKAISKIDIVQDIAKELSTPPVQFYFLCDCWYVSEKIINTFAVQGFHTIGALKTNRLLYPSGMKKKLSELAAELSVTHKNFDLVTVKDRNYYVYRYEGNLNGIENAIVFIHK
;
A
#
# COMPACT_ATOMS: atom_id res chain seq x y z
N MET A 1 20.69 10.24 19.33
CA MET A 1 19.65 9.79 18.38
C MET A 1 19.75 8.29 18.10
N ILE A 2 20.80 7.83 17.39
CA ILE A 2 20.96 6.40 16.99
C ILE A 2 20.87 5.44 18.18
N ASN A 3 21.53 5.73 19.30
CA ASN A 3 21.47 4.86 20.49
C ASN A 3 20.04 4.67 21.02
N HIS A 4 19.20 5.71 21.00
CA HIS A 4 17.80 5.59 21.40
C HIS A 4 17.00 4.74 20.41
N LEU A 5 17.19 4.96 19.11
CA LEU A 5 16.53 4.16 18.07
C LEU A 5 16.91 2.69 18.18
N MET A 6 18.21 2.39 18.32
CA MET A 6 18.71 1.02 18.50
C MET A 6 18.16 0.38 19.78
N SER A 7 18.12 1.11 20.89
CA SER A 7 17.55 0.62 22.15
C SER A 7 16.07 0.24 21.99
N ILE A 8 15.30 1.07 21.26
CA ILE A 8 13.89 0.82 20.96
C ILE A 8 13.74 -0.42 20.07
N LEU A 9 14.49 -0.50 18.97
CA LEU A 9 14.45 -1.63 18.04
C LEU A 9 14.79 -2.95 18.73
N ILE A 10 15.90 -2.98 19.49
CA ILE A 10 16.33 -4.15 20.26
C ILE A 10 15.23 -4.57 21.24
N SER A 11 14.63 -3.61 21.94
CA SER A 11 13.55 -3.90 22.89
C SER A 11 12.32 -4.52 22.21
N ILE A 12 11.93 -3.99 21.05
CA ILE A 12 10.81 -4.49 20.25
C ILE A 12 11.06 -5.94 19.80
N PHE A 13 12.27 -6.24 19.30
CA PHE A 13 12.59 -7.58 18.80
C PHE A 13 12.84 -8.61 19.90
N LEU A 14 13.40 -8.21 21.05
CA LEU A 14 13.68 -9.15 22.15
C LEU A 14 12.44 -9.51 22.96
N SER A 15 11.62 -8.52 23.30
CA SER A 15 10.48 -8.73 24.22
C SER A 15 9.14 -8.87 23.49
N GLY A 16 9.10 -8.57 22.19
CA GLY A 16 7.86 -8.28 21.49
C GLY A 16 7.31 -6.90 21.89
N TYR A 17 6.68 -6.20 20.95
CA TYR A 17 6.06 -4.91 21.27
C TYR A 17 4.62 -5.08 21.76
N HIS A 18 4.37 -4.75 23.02
CA HIS A 18 3.03 -4.77 23.63
C HIS A 18 2.41 -3.37 23.79
N GLY A 19 2.91 -2.37 23.06
CA GLY A 19 2.34 -1.02 23.09
C GLY A 19 2.79 -0.16 24.28
N LYS A 20 3.78 -0.61 25.08
CA LYS A 20 4.27 0.13 26.25
C LYS A 20 5.73 0.55 26.07
N THR A 21 6.02 1.82 26.32
CA THR A 21 7.38 2.39 26.23
C THR A 21 8.28 1.99 27.41
N THR A 22 7.71 1.41 28.48
CA THR A 22 8.47 0.94 29.64
C THR A 22 9.47 -0.15 29.29
N ASP A 23 9.17 -0.96 28.28
CA ASP A 23 10.06 -2.03 27.83
C ASP A 23 11.30 -1.48 27.12
N PHE A 24 11.22 -0.28 26.54
CA PHE A 24 12.35 0.36 25.85
C PHE A 24 13.50 0.69 26.81
N ALA A 25 13.19 0.95 28.09
CA ALA A 25 14.19 1.23 29.10
C ALA A 25 15.04 0.00 29.47
N LYS A 26 14.57 -1.22 29.19
CA LYS A 26 15.30 -2.47 29.52
C LYS A 26 16.58 -2.63 28.70
N ASN A 27 16.61 -2.08 27.49
CA ASN A 27 17.77 -2.15 26.58
C ASN A 27 18.36 -0.77 26.29
N SER A 28 18.11 0.21 27.16
CA SER A 28 18.60 1.59 27.04
C SER A 28 19.43 1.95 28.26
N SER A 29 20.52 2.69 28.06
CA SER A 29 21.28 3.29 29.17
C SER A 29 20.55 4.48 29.82
N CYS A 30 19.43 4.91 29.25
CA CYS A 30 18.66 6.07 29.72
C CYS A 30 17.31 5.64 30.32
N HIS A 31 16.85 6.42 31.30
CA HIS A 31 15.57 6.22 31.95
C HIS A 31 14.40 6.36 30.95
N ARG A 32 13.27 5.68 31.23
CA ARG A 32 12.07 5.67 30.37
C ARG A 32 11.54 7.07 30.02
N THR A 33 11.71 8.05 30.92
CA THR A 33 11.28 9.43 30.68
C THR A 33 12.10 10.10 29.58
N THR A 34 13.40 9.81 29.48
CA THR A 34 14.26 10.28 28.38
C THR A 34 13.84 9.68 27.06
N ILE A 35 13.43 8.39 27.04
CA ILE A 35 12.92 7.74 25.83
C ILE A 35 11.57 8.36 25.42
N ALA A 36 10.68 8.64 26.37
CA ALA A 36 9.44 9.36 26.09
C ALA A 36 9.69 10.79 25.58
N HIS A 37 10.69 11.48 26.12
CA HIS A 37 11.15 12.77 25.60
C HIS A 37 11.72 12.65 24.18
N PHE A 38 12.46 11.58 23.88
CA PHE A 38 12.97 11.31 22.55
C PHE A 38 11.84 11.08 21.53
N LEU A 39 10.77 10.38 21.91
CA LEU A 39 9.64 10.06 21.02
C LEU A 39 8.63 11.20 20.83
N ASN A 40 8.43 12.06 21.84
CA ASN A 40 7.39 13.09 21.79
C ASN A 40 7.96 14.49 21.43
N PRO A 41 8.63 15.23 22.34
CA PRO A 41 9.22 16.54 22.02
C PRO A 41 10.60 16.47 21.35
N GLY A 42 11.15 15.26 21.17
CA GLY A 42 12.46 15.07 20.55
C GLY A 42 12.43 15.60 19.12
N LYS A 43 13.33 16.52 18.79
CA LYS A 43 13.53 16.95 17.41
C LYS A 43 14.54 16.04 16.75
N TRP A 44 14.08 15.20 15.85
CA TRP A 44 14.91 14.39 14.98
C TRP A 44 14.61 14.75 13.54
N ASP A 45 15.60 14.57 12.67
CA ASP A 45 15.46 14.83 11.25
C ASP A 45 14.69 13.67 10.62
N GLU A 46 13.36 13.81 10.57
CA GLU A 46 12.45 12.81 10.00
C GLU A 46 12.76 12.54 8.53
N SER A 47 13.11 13.59 7.78
CA SER A 47 13.50 13.49 6.37
C SER A 47 14.76 12.65 6.22
N LEU A 48 15.80 12.90 7.04
CA LEU A 48 17.03 12.12 7.00
C LEU A 48 16.79 10.65 7.32
N LEU A 49 15.95 10.33 8.33
CA LEU A 49 15.64 8.93 8.64
C LEU A 49 14.86 8.27 7.50
N SER A 50 13.84 8.95 6.99
CA SER A 50 13.02 8.49 5.88
C SER A 50 13.86 8.24 4.63
N ASP A 51 14.72 9.18 4.25
CA ASP A 51 15.62 9.07 3.11
C ASP A 51 16.62 7.92 3.28
N THR A 52 17.17 7.75 4.49
CA THR A 52 18.10 6.65 4.79
C THR A 52 17.42 5.29 4.62
N LEU A 53 16.18 5.17 5.11
CA LEU A 53 15.38 3.95 4.94
C LEU A 53 15.08 3.71 3.46
N LYS A 54 14.54 4.71 2.76
CA LYS A 54 14.19 4.64 1.33
C LYS A 54 15.38 4.21 0.48
N ARG A 55 16.55 4.82 0.69
CA ARG A 55 17.80 4.47 -0.01
C ARG A 55 18.21 3.02 0.26
N SER A 56 18.18 2.60 1.52
CA SER A 56 18.54 1.22 1.91
C SER A 56 17.59 0.20 1.26
N VAL A 57 16.30 0.51 1.21
CA VAL A 57 15.28 -0.36 0.57
C VAL A 57 15.49 -0.44 -0.93
N ILE A 58 15.72 0.69 -1.61
CA ILE A 58 16.04 0.70 -3.05
C ILE A 58 17.30 -0.10 -3.32
N GLU A 59 18.37 0.11 -2.56
CA GLU A 59 19.63 -0.60 -2.74
C GLU A 59 19.43 -2.11 -2.65
N ILE A 60 18.76 -2.61 -1.60
CA ILE A 60 18.53 -4.04 -1.40
C ILE A 60 17.65 -4.60 -2.53
N ILE A 61 16.52 -3.98 -2.81
CA ILE A 61 15.54 -4.50 -3.78
C ILE A 61 16.08 -4.43 -5.20
N TYR A 62 16.73 -3.33 -5.58
CA TYR A 62 17.21 -3.14 -6.96
C TYR A 62 18.46 -3.95 -7.22
N SER A 63 19.33 -4.14 -6.22
CA SER A 63 20.46 -5.07 -6.33
C SER A 63 19.96 -6.50 -6.51
N GLU A 64 18.93 -6.92 -5.77
CA GLU A 64 18.32 -8.24 -5.94
C GLU A 64 17.69 -8.40 -7.33
N ALA A 65 17.01 -7.36 -7.81
CA ALA A 65 16.40 -7.35 -9.14
C ALA A 65 17.46 -7.44 -10.25
N ALA A 66 18.54 -6.65 -10.15
CA ALA A 66 19.66 -6.70 -11.09
C ALA A 66 20.36 -8.07 -11.09
N ARG A 67 20.54 -8.67 -9.91
CA ARG A 67 21.21 -9.97 -9.75
C ARG A 67 20.37 -11.13 -10.30
N THR A 68 19.06 -11.08 -10.17
CA THR A 68 18.17 -12.21 -10.48
C THR A 68 17.36 -12.06 -11.76
N GLY A 69 17.29 -10.86 -12.32
CA GLY A 69 16.39 -10.52 -13.43
C GLY A 69 14.90 -10.58 -13.06
N LYS A 70 14.55 -10.77 -11.78
CA LYS A 70 13.16 -10.84 -11.33
C LYS A 70 12.54 -9.44 -11.24
N PRO A 71 11.25 -9.29 -11.55
CA PRO A 71 10.60 -7.98 -11.54
C PRO A 71 10.54 -7.38 -10.13
N VAL A 72 10.48 -6.05 -10.08
CA VAL A 72 10.19 -5.31 -8.86
C VAL A 72 8.69 -5.00 -8.79
N PHE A 73 8.09 -5.21 -7.63
CA PHE A 73 6.70 -4.86 -7.35
C PHE A 73 6.66 -3.71 -6.36
N CYS A 74 6.07 -2.59 -6.75
CA CYS A 74 5.68 -1.50 -5.86
C CYS A 74 4.24 -1.73 -5.41
N ILE A 75 4.05 -2.00 -4.13
CA ILE A 75 2.77 -2.42 -3.55
C ILE A 75 2.26 -1.29 -2.67
N VAL A 76 1.04 -0.82 -2.94
CA VAL A 76 0.39 0.21 -2.14
C VAL A 76 -0.83 -0.36 -1.46
N ASP A 77 -0.89 -0.15 -0.14
CA ASP A 77 -2.04 -0.46 0.68
C ASP A 77 -2.17 0.58 1.81
N ASP A 78 -3.33 0.60 2.46
CA ASP A 78 -3.54 1.40 3.65
C ASP A 78 -4.12 0.59 4.80
N THR A 79 -3.66 0.90 6.01
CA THR A 79 -4.03 0.17 7.22
C THR A 79 -4.55 1.13 8.29
N ILE A 80 -5.43 0.62 9.15
CA ILE A 80 -6.01 1.36 10.27
C ILE A 80 -5.52 0.75 11.59
N ALA A 81 -4.82 1.55 12.38
CA ALA A 81 -4.50 1.25 13.77
C ALA A 81 -5.67 1.67 14.68
N SER A 82 -6.62 0.74 14.87
CA SER A 82 -7.85 0.98 15.64
C SER A 82 -7.57 1.47 17.07
N LYS A 83 -8.42 2.38 17.55
CA LYS A 83 -8.43 2.89 18.93
C LYS A 83 -9.77 2.57 19.58
N THR A 84 -9.75 2.33 20.89
CA THR A 84 -10.92 1.84 21.64
C THR A 84 -11.88 2.96 22.08
N LYS A 85 -11.40 4.21 22.20
CA LYS A 85 -12.21 5.35 22.62
C LYS A 85 -12.18 6.46 21.55
N PRO A 86 -13.31 6.74 20.88
CA PRO A 86 -13.41 7.86 19.95
C PRO A 86 -13.30 9.21 20.65
N SER A 87 -12.89 10.25 19.91
CA SER A 87 -12.71 11.61 20.43
C SER A 87 -13.96 12.15 21.14
N SER A 88 -15.16 11.83 20.66
CA SER A 88 -16.44 12.23 21.27
C SER A 88 -16.68 11.67 22.68
N ARG A 89 -15.91 10.66 23.10
CA ARG A 89 -15.99 10.02 24.42
C ARG A 89 -14.70 10.16 25.23
N ALA A 90 -13.67 10.77 24.66
CA ALA A 90 -12.35 10.86 25.26
C ALA A 90 -12.21 12.19 26.03
N LEU A 91 -11.75 12.13 27.28
CA LEU A 91 -11.39 13.32 28.06
C LEU A 91 -10.24 14.10 27.40
N HIS A 92 -9.32 13.35 26.79
CA HIS A 92 -8.22 13.87 25.98
C HIS A 92 -8.28 13.18 24.61
N PRO A 93 -8.84 13.84 23.58
CA PRO A 93 -8.87 13.30 22.22
C PRO A 93 -7.47 12.90 21.76
N ILE A 94 -7.39 11.79 21.03
CA ILE A 94 -6.14 11.32 20.44
C ILE A 94 -5.88 12.16 19.19
N GLU A 95 -4.72 12.80 19.13
CA GLU A 95 -4.27 13.59 17.99
C GLU A 95 -4.21 12.74 16.71
N ASP A 96 -4.60 13.32 15.58
CA ASP A 96 -4.63 12.71 14.24
C ASP A 96 -5.38 11.37 14.12
N ALA A 97 -6.27 11.07 15.06
CA ALA A 97 -7.15 9.90 14.99
C ALA A 97 -8.56 10.30 14.52
N TYR A 98 -9.06 9.62 13.48
CA TYR A 98 -10.35 9.93 12.86
C TYR A 98 -11.18 8.68 12.64
N PHE A 99 -12.43 8.88 12.20
CA PHE A 99 -13.22 7.81 11.61
C PHE A 99 -12.80 7.56 10.15
N HIS A 100 -12.55 6.29 9.85
CA HIS A 100 -12.16 5.76 8.55
C HIS A 100 -13.06 4.56 8.19
N GLN A 101 -13.33 4.32 6.92
CA GLN A 101 -14.07 3.12 6.51
C GLN A 101 -13.16 1.90 6.60
N SER A 102 -13.58 0.86 7.32
CA SER A 102 -12.86 -0.41 7.41
C SER A 102 -13.62 -1.48 6.64
N HIS A 103 -13.04 -1.96 5.54
CA HIS A 103 -13.62 -3.07 4.76
C HIS A 103 -13.65 -4.37 5.57
N LEU A 104 -12.61 -4.62 6.37
CA LEU A 104 -12.53 -5.78 7.26
C LEU A 104 -13.66 -5.80 8.30
N LYS A 105 -14.04 -4.63 8.84
CA LYS A 105 -15.11 -4.52 9.85
C LYS A 105 -16.49 -4.26 9.24
N GLY A 106 -16.58 -3.96 7.94
CA GLY A 106 -17.80 -3.54 7.25
C GLY A 106 -18.42 -2.25 7.80
N LYS A 107 -17.66 -1.44 8.54
CA LYS A 107 -18.15 -0.22 9.22
C LYS A 107 -17.04 0.80 9.42
N GLN A 108 -17.42 1.99 9.88
CA GLN A 108 -16.45 2.99 10.32
C GLN A 108 -15.66 2.50 11.53
N ASP A 109 -14.35 2.66 11.46
CA ASP A 109 -13.40 2.39 12.52
C ASP A 109 -12.73 3.69 12.94
N TYR A 110 -12.52 3.85 14.25
CA TYR A 110 -11.84 5.01 14.80
C TYR A 110 -10.38 4.68 15.06
N GLY A 111 -9.46 5.49 14.56
CA GLY A 111 -8.04 5.31 14.81
C GLY A 111 -7.16 6.12 13.87
N HIS A 112 -5.89 5.74 13.82
CA HIS A 112 -4.92 6.29 12.87
C HIS A 112 -4.94 5.46 11.59
N GLN A 113 -4.95 6.09 10.43
CA GLN A 113 -4.78 5.42 9.15
C GLN A 113 -3.41 5.79 8.57
N ALA A 114 -2.74 4.84 7.92
CA ALA A 114 -1.47 5.09 7.25
C ALA A 114 -1.45 4.42 5.88
N VAL A 115 -0.83 5.09 4.91
CA VAL A 115 -0.53 4.55 3.58
C VAL A 115 0.86 3.93 3.63
N SER A 116 0.96 2.65 3.27
CA SER A 116 2.22 1.93 3.16
C SER A 116 2.56 1.69 1.70
N VAL A 117 3.79 2.00 1.31
CA VAL A 117 4.37 1.65 0.02
C VAL A 117 5.48 0.65 0.29
N MET A 118 5.33 -0.56 -0.22
CA MET A 118 6.32 -1.63 -0.08
C MET A 118 6.95 -1.93 -1.42
N LEU A 119 8.25 -2.24 -1.42
CA LEU A 119 8.94 -2.77 -2.58
C LEU A 119 9.22 -4.25 -2.37
N SER A 120 8.99 -5.04 -3.40
CA SER A 120 9.19 -6.48 -3.39
C SER A 120 9.96 -6.96 -4.61
N CYS A 121 10.92 -7.86 -4.41
CA CYS A 121 11.60 -8.57 -5.48
C CYS A 121 12.08 -9.94 -4.98
N ASN A 122 11.87 -10.98 -5.78
CA ASN A 122 12.37 -12.34 -5.54
C ASN A 122 12.12 -12.88 -4.11
N GLY A 123 10.95 -12.58 -3.53
CA GLY A 123 10.58 -13.04 -2.18
C GLY A 123 11.03 -12.11 -1.04
N ILE A 124 11.83 -11.09 -1.32
CA ILE A 124 12.14 -10.01 -0.38
C ILE A 124 11.03 -8.97 -0.45
N VAL A 125 10.50 -8.55 0.70
CA VAL A 125 9.51 -7.46 0.80
C VAL A 125 9.96 -6.49 1.88
N LEU A 126 10.09 -5.21 1.53
CA LEU A 126 10.54 -4.17 2.45
C LEU A 126 9.62 -2.95 2.36
N ASN A 127 9.40 -2.29 3.49
CA ASN A 127 8.58 -1.09 3.56
C ASN A 127 9.42 0.12 3.11
N TYR A 128 9.06 0.71 1.97
CA TYR A 128 9.76 1.86 1.39
C TYR A 128 9.30 3.17 2.01
N ALA A 129 7.99 3.33 2.21
CA ALA A 129 7.42 4.52 2.85
C ALA A 129 6.18 4.16 3.66
N PHE A 130 6.04 4.82 4.81
CA PHE A 130 4.88 4.68 5.68
C PHE A 130 4.43 6.08 6.11
N VAL A 131 3.31 6.55 5.56
CA VAL A 131 2.84 7.93 5.71
C VAL A 131 1.54 7.95 6.48
N LEU A 132 1.51 8.68 7.60
CA LEU A 132 0.29 8.89 8.39
C LEU A 132 -0.72 9.72 7.58
N TYR A 133 -1.94 9.21 7.44
CA TYR A 133 -3.02 9.89 6.75
C TYR A 133 -3.83 10.75 7.72
N ASN A 134 -3.56 12.06 7.71
CA ASN A 134 -4.21 13.06 8.55
C ASN A 134 -5.35 13.83 7.86
N LYS A 135 -5.79 13.39 6.68
CA LYS A 135 -6.83 14.01 5.84
C LYS A 135 -6.51 15.41 5.28
N ALA A 136 -5.32 15.96 5.52
CA ALA A 136 -4.92 17.26 4.95
C ALA A 136 -4.63 17.16 3.43
N ILE A 137 -4.04 16.03 3.01
CA ILE A 137 -3.80 15.66 1.61
C ILE A 137 -4.49 14.33 1.32
N SER A 138 -4.89 14.08 0.07
CA SER A 138 -5.56 12.81 -0.25
C SER A 138 -4.56 11.64 -0.27
N LYS A 139 -5.06 10.41 -0.03
CA LYS A 139 -4.22 9.21 -0.18
C LYS A 139 -3.69 9.04 -1.61
N ILE A 140 -4.43 9.54 -2.60
CA ILE A 140 -4.01 9.54 -4.00
C ILE A 140 -2.78 10.45 -4.19
N ASP A 141 -2.82 11.67 -3.63
CA ASP A 141 -1.71 12.61 -3.73
C ASP A 141 -0.45 12.07 -3.03
N ILE A 142 -0.61 11.50 -1.82
CA ILE A 142 0.49 10.81 -1.10
C ILE A 142 1.16 9.77 -2.01
N VAL A 143 0.37 8.92 -2.65
CA VAL A 143 0.89 7.84 -3.50
C VAL A 143 1.54 8.40 -4.77
N GLN A 144 0.99 9.46 -5.36
CA GLN A 144 1.60 10.12 -6.52
C GLN A 144 2.94 10.76 -6.18
N ASP A 145 3.07 11.39 -5.01
CA ASP A 145 4.32 12.01 -4.59
C ASP A 145 5.39 10.95 -4.32
N ILE A 146 5.04 9.85 -3.65
CA ILE A 146 5.96 8.72 -3.45
C ILE A 146 6.36 8.09 -4.80
N ALA A 147 5.42 7.96 -5.74
CA ALA A 147 5.72 7.43 -7.07
C ALA A 147 6.76 8.28 -7.82
N LYS A 148 6.71 9.62 -7.70
CA LYS A 148 7.67 10.54 -8.32
C LYS A 148 9.07 10.46 -7.70
N GLU A 149 9.17 10.03 -6.44
CA GLU A 149 10.45 9.85 -5.75
C GLU A 149 11.16 8.53 -6.14
N LEU A 150 10.42 7.54 -6.65
CA LEU A 150 10.98 6.24 -7.01
C LEU A 150 11.88 6.38 -8.25
N SER A 151 13.16 6.04 -8.09
CA SER A 151 14.07 5.90 -9.24
C SER A 151 13.69 4.70 -10.11
N THR A 152 13.93 4.79 -11.41
CA THR A 152 13.69 3.69 -12.36
C THR A 152 14.51 2.43 -11.99
N PRO A 153 13.87 1.27 -11.76
CA PRO A 153 14.58 0.01 -11.52
C PRO A 153 15.38 -0.51 -12.72
N PRO A 154 16.35 -1.42 -12.50
CA PRO A 154 17.19 -1.97 -13.57
C PRO A 154 16.50 -3.01 -14.46
N VAL A 155 15.30 -3.46 -14.10
CA VAL A 155 14.52 -4.51 -14.79
C VAL A 155 13.05 -4.10 -14.87
N GLN A 156 12.12 -4.99 -15.25
CA GLN A 156 10.69 -4.68 -15.28
C GLN A 156 10.11 -4.38 -13.88
N PHE A 157 9.16 -3.44 -13.82
CA PHE A 157 8.48 -3.08 -12.57
C PHE A 157 6.98 -2.90 -12.70
N TYR A 158 6.28 -3.35 -11.66
CA TYR A 158 4.83 -3.38 -11.59
C TYR A 158 4.32 -2.61 -10.38
N PHE A 159 3.26 -1.85 -10.58
CA PHE A 159 2.52 -1.21 -9.50
C PHE A 159 1.33 -2.11 -9.12
N LEU A 160 1.31 -2.63 -7.90
CA LEU A 160 0.25 -3.46 -7.35
C LEU A 160 -0.62 -2.64 -6.39
N CYS A 161 -1.93 -2.64 -6.61
CA CYS A 161 -2.84 -1.92 -5.71
C CYS A 161 -4.27 -2.46 -5.66
N ASP A 162 -4.97 -2.11 -4.58
CA ASP A 162 -6.42 -2.30 -4.48
C ASP A 162 -7.19 -1.38 -5.45
N CYS A 163 -8.43 -1.74 -5.72
CA CYS A 163 -9.38 -1.04 -6.57
C CYS A 163 -9.63 0.42 -6.19
N TRP A 164 -9.29 0.82 -4.97
CA TRP A 164 -9.31 2.22 -4.54
C TRP A 164 -8.23 3.08 -5.21
N TYR A 165 -7.09 2.49 -5.58
CA TYR A 165 -5.97 3.19 -6.20
C TYR A 165 -5.94 3.04 -7.72
N VAL A 166 -6.77 2.17 -8.31
CA VAL A 166 -6.93 2.03 -9.76
C VAL A 166 -7.69 3.23 -10.34
N SER A 167 -6.94 4.31 -10.57
CA SER A 167 -7.39 5.59 -11.11
C SER A 167 -6.45 6.07 -12.19
N GLU A 168 -6.98 6.86 -13.14
CA GLU A 168 -6.21 7.48 -14.22
C GLU A 168 -4.98 8.23 -13.69
N LYS A 169 -5.17 9.07 -12.66
CA LYS A 169 -4.09 9.87 -12.06
C LYS A 169 -2.93 9.01 -11.57
N ILE A 170 -3.22 7.96 -10.80
CA ILE A 170 -2.19 7.08 -10.26
C ILE A 170 -1.52 6.28 -11.37
N ILE A 171 -2.31 5.65 -12.25
CA ILE A 171 -1.79 4.83 -13.34
C ILE A 171 -0.86 5.65 -14.23
N ASN A 172 -1.27 6.86 -14.62
CA ASN A 172 -0.45 7.73 -15.45
C ASN A 172 0.83 8.17 -14.73
N THR A 173 0.76 8.47 -13.43
CA THR A 173 1.95 8.83 -12.63
C THR A 173 2.96 7.69 -12.61
N PHE A 174 2.49 6.47 -12.36
CA PHE A 174 3.34 5.27 -12.36
C PHE A 174 3.83 4.91 -13.76
N ALA A 175 3.00 5.07 -14.79
CA ALA A 175 3.38 4.81 -16.18
C ALA A 175 4.49 5.75 -16.67
N VAL A 176 4.47 7.03 -16.27
CA VAL A 176 5.57 7.97 -16.54
C VAL A 176 6.90 7.49 -15.95
N GLN A 177 6.85 6.85 -14.78
CA GLN A 177 8.03 6.23 -14.17
C GLN A 177 8.40 4.88 -14.81
N GLY A 178 7.58 4.36 -15.72
CA GLY A 178 7.73 3.11 -16.49
C GLY A 178 6.99 1.90 -15.92
N PHE A 179 6.18 2.07 -14.87
CA PHE A 179 5.50 0.95 -14.19
C PHE A 179 4.32 0.43 -15.01
N HIS A 180 4.15 -0.89 -14.99
CA HIS A 180 2.91 -1.53 -15.41
C HIS A 180 1.98 -1.71 -14.22
N THR A 181 0.76 -1.18 -14.31
CA THR A 181 -0.20 -1.31 -13.20
C THR A 181 -0.93 -2.66 -13.27
N ILE A 182 -1.00 -3.36 -12.13
CA ILE A 182 -1.87 -4.51 -11.90
C ILE A 182 -2.69 -4.20 -10.66
N GLY A 183 -4.01 -4.07 -10.81
CA GLY A 183 -4.87 -3.76 -9.68
C GLY A 183 -6.26 -4.36 -9.81
N ALA A 184 -6.95 -4.43 -8.68
CA ALA A 184 -8.34 -4.88 -8.65
C ALA A 184 -9.27 -3.83 -9.27
N LEU A 185 -10.38 -4.25 -9.86
CA LEU A 185 -11.39 -3.33 -10.38
C LEU A 185 -12.70 -3.46 -9.60
N LYS A 186 -13.32 -2.33 -9.29
CA LYS A 186 -14.69 -2.33 -8.76
C LYS A 186 -15.67 -2.77 -9.84
N THR A 187 -16.70 -3.52 -9.45
CA THR A 187 -17.74 -4.04 -10.35
C THR A 187 -18.55 -2.94 -11.04
N ASN A 188 -18.57 -1.73 -10.50
CA ASN A 188 -19.20 -0.57 -11.12
C ASN A 188 -18.27 0.18 -12.10
N ARG A 189 -17.05 -0.31 -12.37
CA ARG A 189 -16.14 0.30 -13.35
C ARG A 189 -16.80 0.32 -14.73
N LEU A 190 -16.68 1.45 -15.41
CA LEU A 190 -17.20 1.63 -16.76
C LEU A 190 -16.15 1.21 -17.79
N LEU A 191 -16.58 0.40 -18.75
CA LEU A 191 -15.81 -0.11 -19.89
C LEU A 191 -16.61 0.08 -21.18
N TYR A 192 -15.98 -0.18 -22.32
CA TYR A 192 -16.56 0.09 -23.64
C TYR A 192 -16.49 -1.13 -24.58
N PRO A 193 -17.12 -2.28 -24.23
CA PRO A 193 -17.18 -3.43 -25.13
C PRO A 193 -17.91 -3.05 -26.42
N SER A 194 -17.26 -3.31 -27.57
CA SER A 194 -17.77 -2.94 -28.89
C SER A 194 -18.14 -1.44 -29.00
N GLY A 195 -17.43 -0.57 -28.28
CA GLY A 195 -17.67 0.88 -28.26
C GLY A 195 -18.85 1.33 -27.40
N MET A 196 -19.63 0.42 -26.80
CA MET A 196 -20.79 0.77 -25.97
C MET A 196 -20.42 0.83 -24.49
N LYS A 197 -20.75 1.95 -23.84
CA LYS A 197 -20.53 2.14 -22.41
C LYS A 197 -21.33 1.11 -21.60
N LYS A 198 -20.64 0.36 -20.73
CA LYS A 198 -21.24 -0.68 -19.88
C LYS A 198 -20.52 -0.77 -18.53
N LYS A 199 -21.22 -1.16 -17.47
CA LYS A 199 -20.57 -1.49 -16.18
C LYS A 199 -19.95 -2.88 -16.22
N LEU A 200 -18.88 -3.08 -15.46
CA LEU A 200 -18.23 -4.39 -15.36
C LEU A 200 -19.19 -5.47 -14.86
N SER A 201 -20.05 -5.15 -13.90
CA SER A 201 -21.10 -6.06 -13.40
C SER A 201 -22.10 -6.47 -14.47
N GLU A 202 -22.47 -5.55 -15.37
CA GLU A 202 -23.42 -5.81 -16.46
C GLU A 202 -22.78 -6.73 -17.50
N LEU A 203 -21.54 -6.44 -17.90
CA LEU A 203 -20.80 -7.33 -18.80
C LEU A 203 -20.60 -8.72 -18.18
N ALA A 204 -20.21 -8.80 -16.90
CA ALA A 204 -20.03 -10.07 -16.22
C ALA A 204 -21.33 -10.89 -16.16
N ALA A 205 -22.48 -10.25 -15.92
CA ALA A 205 -23.78 -10.91 -15.92
C ALA A 205 -24.14 -11.47 -17.30
N GLU A 206 -23.93 -10.71 -18.37
CA GLU A 206 -24.16 -11.16 -19.76
C GLU A 206 -23.26 -12.35 -20.13
N LEU A 207 -21.97 -12.27 -19.78
CA LEU A 207 -21.01 -13.34 -20.03
C LEU A 207 -21.36 -14.60 -19.24
N SER A 208 -21.94 -14.49 -18.04
CA SER A 208 -22.20 -15.64 -17.16
C SER A 208 -23.16 -16.69 -17.73
N VAL A 209 -23.98 -16.30 -18.72
CA VAL A 209 -24.99 -17.14 -19.39
C VAL A 209 -24.35 -18.24 -20.26
N THR A 210 -23.09 -18.07 -20.69
CA THR A 210 -22.38 -19.02 -21.56
C THR A 210 -20.91 -19.14 -21.19
N HIS A 211 -20.30 -20.31 -21.44
CA HIS A 211 -18.87 -20.52 -21.22
C HIS A 211 -18.07 -20.38 -22.52
N LYS A 212 -18.72 -20.13 -23.66
CA LYS A 212 -18.10 -20.18 -25.00
C LYS A 212 -16.92 -19.23 -25.20
N ASN A 213 -16.80 -18.18 -24.39
CA ASN A 213 -15.78 -17.15 -24.53
C ASN A 213 -14.80 -17.10 -23.34
N PHE A 214 -14.87 -18.07 -22.43
CA PHE A 214 -13.97 -18.13 -21.28
C PHE A 214 -12.85 -19.13 -21.54
N ASP A 215 -11.64 -18.72 -21.20
CA ASP A 215 -10.47 -19.58 -21.18
C ASP A 215 -10.37 -20.25 -19.80
N LEU A 216 -10.07 -21.55 -19.78
CA LEU A 216 -9.79 -22.27 -18.54
C LEU A 216 -8.34 -22.03 -18.13
N VAL A 217 -8.13 -21.38 -16.98
CA VAL A 217 -6.81 -21.01 -16.45
C VAL A 217 -6.60 -21.72 -15.11
N THR A 218 -5.46 -22.38 -14.95
CA THR A 218 -5.08 -23.04 -13.69
C THR A 218 -4.07 -22.20 -12.92
N VAL A 219 -4.36 -21.92 -11.64
CA VAL A 219 -3.45 -21.20 -10.71
C VAL A 219 -3.37 -21.97 -9.41
N LYS A 220 -2.18 -22.45 -9.03
CA LYS A 220 -1.91 -23.19 -7.77
C LYS A 220 -2.98 -24.26 -7.52
N ASP A 221 -3.17 -25.13 -8.52
CA ASP A 221 -4.11 -26.26 -8.52
C ASP A 221 -5.61 -25.91 -8.54
N ARG A 222 -5.96 -24.65 -8.78
CA ARG A 222 -7.36 -24.20 -8.92
C ARG A 222 -7.64 -23.76 -10.35
N ASN A 223 -8.76 -24.20 -10.89
CA ASN A 223 -9.22 -23.83 -12.22
C ASN A 223 -10.17 -22.64 -12.16
N TYR A 224 -9.96 -21.69 -13.04
CA TYR A 224 -10.75 -20.47 -13.21
C TYR A 224 -11.20 -20.36 -14.65
N TYR A 225 -12.46 -20.02 -14.87
CA TYR A 225 -12.92 -19.59 -16.18
C TYR A 225 -12.67 -18.08 -16.27
N VAL A 226 -11.80 -17.65 -17.17
CA VAL A 226 -11.41 -16.25 -17.32
C VAL A 226 -11.79 -15.72 -18.70
N TYR A 227 -12.50 -14.60 -18.74
CA TYR A 227 -12.74 -13.81 -19.93
C TYR A 227 -11.76 -12.63 -19.96
N ARG A 228 -11.05 -12.47 -21.08
CA ARG A 228 -10.14 -11.35 -21.29
C ARG A 228 -10.82 -10.24 -22.08
N TYR A 229 -11.08 -9.12 -21.43
CA TYR A 229 -11.45 -7.87 -22.09
C TYR A 229 -10.18 -7.06 -22.38
N GLU A 230 -10.03 -6.59 -23.61
CA GLU A 230 -9.00 -5.64 -24.00
C GLU A 230 -9.68 -4.42 -24.62
N GLY A 231 -9.40 -3.25 -24.07
CA GLY A 231 -9.97 -2.00 -24.55
C GLY A 231 -10.02 -0.91 -23.49
N ASN A 232 -10.83 0.11 -23.75
CA ASN A 232 -10.88 1.28 -22.91
C ASN A 232 -11.72 1.05 -21.64
N LEU A 233 -11.21 1.55 -20.53
CA LEU A 233 -11.99 1.87 -19.34
C LEU A 233 -12.19 3.37 -19.30
N ASN A 234 -13.17 3.84 -18.53
CA ASN A 234 -13.33 5.28 -18.33
C ASN A 234 -12.05 5.88 -17.70
N GLY A 235 -11.36 6.74 -18.45
CA GLY A 235 -10.09 7.37 -18.06
C GLY A 235 -8.84 6.48 -18.17
N ILE A 236 -8.94 5.25 -18.71
CA ILE A 236 -7.75 4.40 -18.93
C ILE A 236 -7.87 3.77 -20.31
N GLU A 237 -6.91 4.07 -21.17
CA GLU A 237 -6.85 3.50 -22.52
C GLU A 237 -6.11 2.16 -22.52
N ASN A 238 -6.46 1.28 -23.46
CA ASN A 238 -5.76 0.01 -23.73
C ASN A 238 -5.57 -0.87 -22.48
N ALA A 239 -6.59 -0.95 -21.63
CA ALA A 239 -6.56 -1.79 -20.44
C ALA A 239 -6.85 -3.26 -20.78
N ILE A 240 -6.21 -4.17 -20.05
CA ILE A 240 -6.55 -5.59 -20.04
C ILE A 240 -7.28 -5.88 -18.73
N VAL A 241 -8.50 -6.38 -18.83
CA VAL A 241 -9.33 -6.77 -17.68
C VAL A 241 -9.64 -8.25 -17.76
N PHE A 242 -9.27 -8.97 -16.69
CA PHE A 242 -9.63 -10.37 -16.52
C PHE A 242 -10.90 -10.46 -15.67
N ILE A 243 -11.94 -11.07 -16.23
CA ILE A 243 -13.23 -11.31 -15.57
C ILE A 243 -13.31 -12.81 -15.30
N HIS A 244 -13.37 -13.21 -14.04
CA HIS A 244 -13.49 -14.62 -13.68
C HIS A 244 -14.90 -14.98 -13.21
N LYS A 245 -15.30 -16.22 -13.43
CA LYS A 245 -16.53 -16.84 -12.91
C LYS A 245 -16.22 -17.76 -11.72
#